data_AF-A0A4Q3J844-F1
#
_entry.id   AF-A0A4Q3J844-F1
#
_cell.length_a   1.000
_cell.length_b   1.000
_cell.length_c   1.000
_cell.angle_alpha   90.00
_cell.angle_beta   90.00
_cell.angle_gamma   90.00
#
_symmetry.space_group_name_H-M   'P 1'
#
loop_
_entity.id
_entity.type
_entity.pdbx_description
1 polymer ?
#
loop_
_entity_poly.entity_id
_entity_poly.type
_entity_poly.pdbx_seq_one_letter_code
_entity_poly.pdbx_strand_id
1 'polypeptide(L)'
;MSATVSSTAVSSAVAEFALRMGDNCLILGHRNSEWCGHAPALEEDIALANIALDLIGQTQLWLGLGCEAEGKGRTADEIAFLRDVSGYRNLLLVEQPNG
;
A
#
# COMPACT_ATOMS: atom_id res chain seq x y z
N MET A 1 11.68 -33.86 17.67
CA MET A 1 12.12 -32.76 16.79
C MET A 1 10.96 -31.79 16.67
N SER A 2 10.84 -30.85 17.62
CA SER A 2 9.80 -29.82 17.63
C SER A 2 10.41 -28.56 17.02
N ALA A 3 9.93 -28.17 15.83
CA ALA A 3 10.38 -26.96 15.16
C ALA A 3 9.67 -25.76 15.79
N THR A 4 10.32 -25.11 16.75
CA THR A 4 9.97 -23.78 17.22
C THR A 4 10.26 -22.80 16.09
N VAL A 5 9.32 -22.64 15.14
CA VAL A 5 9.36 -21.49 14.23
C VAL A 5 9.15 -20.27 15.11
N SER A 6 10.23 -19.56 15.41
CA SER A 6 10.24 -18.40 16.29
C SER A 6 9.16 -17.40 15.87
N SER A 7 8.22 -17.11 16.78
CA SER A 7 7.14 -16.13 16.61
C SER A 7 7.61 -14.82 15.93
N THR A 8 8.83 -14.39 16.23
CA THR A 8 9.49 -13.21 15.65
C THR A 8 9.72 -13.28 14.13
N ALA A 9 10.04 -14.46 13.58
CA ALA A 9 10.27 -14.64 12.15
C ALA A 9 8.96 -14.55 11.35
N VAL A 10 7.85 -14.99 11.94
CA VAL A 10 6.51 -14.86 11.37
C VAL A 10 6.11 -13.39 11.34
N SER A 11 6.30 -12.65 12.44
CA SER A 11 6.04 -11.20 12.48
C SER A 11 6.83 -10.42 11.44
N SER A 12 8.11 -10.74 11.22
CA SER A 12 8.90 -10.07 10.18
C SER A 12 8.41 -10.38 8.75
N ALA A 13 8.00 -11.61 8.48
CA ALA A 13 7.46 -11.98 7.17
C ALA A 13 6.10 -11.32 6.90
N VAL A 14 5.25 -11.23 7.94
CA VAL A 14 3.97 -10.52 7.87
C VAL A 14 4.19 -9.03 7.66
N ALA A 15 5.14 -8.41 8.37
CA ALA A 15 5.48 -7.00 8.20
C ALA A 15 5.94 -6.70 6.77
N GLU A 16 6.83 -7.53 6.22
CA GLU A 16 7.30 -7.35 4.83
C GLU A 16 6.17 -7.54 3.81
N PHE A 17 5.32 -8.54 4.00
CA PHE A 17 4.18 -8.78 3.12
C PHE A 17 3.17 -7.62 3.17
N ALA A 18 2.84 -7.15 4.37
CA ALA A 18 1.93 -6.03 4.59
C ALA A 18 2.49 -4.74 3.96
N LEU A 19 3.78 -4.48 4.09
CA LEU A 19 4.44 -3.34 3.42
C LEU A 19 4.33 -3.44 1.89
N ARG A 20 4.60 -4.61 1.30
CA ARG A 20 4.46 -4.80 -0.16
C ARG A 20 3.03 -4.57 -0.65
N MET A 21 2.04 -5.09 0.08
CA MET A 21 0.63 -4.89 -0.26
C MET A 21 0.20 -3.43 -0.10
N GLY A 22 0.62 -2.77 0.99
CA GLY A 22 0.36 -1.35 1.22
C GLY A 22 0.96 -0.47 0.14
N ASP A 23 2.21 -0.73 -0.27
CA ASP A 23 2.89 0.02 -1.33
C ASP A 23 2.17 -0.12 -2.69
N ASN A 24 1.65 -1.31 -3.00
CA ASN A 24 0.86 -1.52 -4.22
C ASN A 24 -0.41 -0.67 -4.23
N CYS A 25 -1.16 -0.71 -3.12
CA CYS A 25 -2.39 0.05 -2.96
C CYS A 25 -2.12 1.56 -3.02
N LEU A 26 -1.05 2.03 -2.38
CA LEU A 26 -0.68 3.44 -2.33
C LEU A 26 -0.38 3.99 -3.72
N ILE A 27 0.51 3.32 -4.46
CA ILE A 27 0.94 3.78 -5.79
C ILE A 27 -0.21 3.70 -6.79
N LEU A 28 -0.99 2.60 -6.78
CA LEU A 28 -2.13 2.47 -7.67
C LEU A 28 -3.23 3.49 -7.34
N GLY A 29 -3.49 3.76 -6.05
CA GLY A 29 -4.44 4.79 -5.61
C GLY A 29 -4.02 6.18 -6.07
N HIS A 30 -2.72 6.49 -6.02
CA HIS A 30 -2.17 7.73 -6.59
C HIS A 30 -2.40 7.81 -8.10
N ARG A 31 -2.05 6.77 -8.86
CA ARG A 31 -2.30 6.73 -10.31
C ARG A 31 -3.79 6.90 -10.63
N ASN A 32 -4.66 6.21 -9.93
CA ASN A 32 -6.09 6.29 -10.22
C ASN A 32 -6.67 7.68 -9.88
N SER A 33 -6.08 8.38 -8.91
CA SER A 33 -6.47 9.75 -8.55
C SER A 33 -6.07 10.78 -9.62
N GLU A 34 -5.04 10.52 -10.42
CA GLU A 34 -4.66 11.40 -11.55
C GLU A 34 -5.77 11.47 -12.62
N TRP A 35 -6.60 10.43 -12.74
CA TRP A 35 -7.73 10.38 -13.67
C TRP A 35 -8.96 11.18 -13.23
N CYS A 36 -8.99 11.66 -11.98
CA CYS A 36 -10.13 12.41 -11.48
C CYS A 36 -10.41 13.63 -12.37
N GLY A 37 -11.60 13.72 -12.94
CA GLY A 37 -12.02 14.77 -13.87
C GLY A 37 -11.59 14.58 -15.33
N HIS A 38 -10.91 13.48 -15.67
CA HIS A 38 -10.43 13.18 -17.02
C HIS A 38 -11.14 11.97 -17.66
N ALA A 39 -12.03 11.30 -16.93
CA ALA A 39 -12.78 10.17 -17.45
C ALA A 39 -13.81 10.62 -18.54
N PRO A 40 -14.13 9.75 -19.52
CA PRO A 40 -15.07 10.06 -20.60
C PRO A 40 -16.51 10.40 -20.13
N ALA A 41 -16.95 9.83 -19.00
CA ALA A 41 -18.26 10.03 -18.42
C ALA A 41 -18.18 10.24 -16.90
N LEU A 42 -19.19 10.91 -16.34
CA LEU A 42 -19.23 11.26 -14.92
C LEU A 42 -19.36 10.02 -14.02
N GLU A 43 -20.12 9.03 -14.46
CA GLU A 43 -20.28 7.75 -13.77
C GLU A 43 -18.94 6.99 -13.69
N GLU A 44 -18.15 7.04 -14.77
CA GLU A 44 -16.82 6.43 -14.83
C GLU A 44 -15.83 7.18 -13.94
N ASP A 45 -15.89 8.52 -13.91
CA ASP A 45 -15.06 9.34 -13.02
C ASP A 45 -15.34 9.03 -11.54
N ILE A 46 -16.62 8.94 -11.17
CA ILE A 46 -17.02 8.57 -9.80
C ILE A 46 -16.56 7.14 -9.49
N ALA A 47 -16.68 6.21 -10.42
CA ALA A 47 -16.23 4.83 -10.23
C ALA A 47 -14.70 4.77 -10.00
N LEU A 48 -13.91 5.50 -10.79
CA LEU A 48 -12.46 5.57 -10.61
C LEU A 48 -12.08 6.25 -9.29
N ALA A 49 -12.72 7.36 -8.94
CA ALA A 49 -12.49 8.04 -7.68
C ALA A 49 -12.79 7.14 -6.47
N ASN A 50 -13.86 6.33 -6.54
CA ASN A 50 -14.20 5.36 -5.49
C ASN A 50 -13.15 4.25 -5.37
N ILE A 51 -12.68 3.71 -6.48
CA ILE A 51 -11.60 2.71 -6.48
C ILE A 51 -10.32 3.31 -5.88
N ALA A 52 -9.99 4.56 -6.23
CA ALA A 52 -8.84 5.25 -5.66
C ALA A 52 -8.96 5.39 -4.14
N LEU A 53 -10.15 5.80 -3.66
CA LEU A 53 -10.43 5.94 -2.22
C LEU A 53 -10.31 4.60 -1.48
N ASP A 54 -10.84 3.52 -2.05
CA ASP A 54 -10.74 2.18 -1.46
C ASP A 54 -9.28 1.71 -1.37
N LEU A 55 -8.46 1.99 -2.39
CA LEU A 55 -7.03 1.67 -2.39
C LEU A 55 -6.27 2.45 -1.32
N ILE A 56 -6.59 3.72 -1.12
CA ILE A 56 -6.00 4.51 -0.02
C ILE A 56 -6.45 3.97 1.35
N GLY A 57 -7.72 3.58 1.49
CA GLY A 57 -8.20 2.92 2.70
C GLY A 57 -7.46 1.60 3.00
N GLN A 58 -7.26 0.77 1.98
CA GLN A 58 -6.47 -0.47 2.10
C GLN A 58 -5.01 -0.18 2.45
N THR A 59 -4.42 0.88 1.91
CA THR A 59 -3.05 1.31 2.26
C THR A 59 -2.92 1.56 3.76
N GLN A 60 -3.86 2.28 4.35
CA GLN A 60 -3.85 2.57 5.79
C GLN A 60 -3.90 1.29 6.63
N LEU A 61 -4.74 0.33 6.22
CA LEU A 61 -4.89 -0.96 6.89
C LEU A 61 -3.60 -1.80 6.77
N TRP A 62 -3.04 -1.91 5.56
CA TRP A 62 -1.86 -2.73 5.31
C TRP A 62 -0.60 -2.15 5.96
N LEU A 63 -0.35 -0.86 5.79
CA LEU A 63 0.81 -0.20 6.41
C LEU A 63 0.69 -0.18 7.93
N GLY A 64 -0.52 0.02 8.47
CA GLY A 64 -0.79 -0.10 9.90
C GLY A 64 -0.44 -1.48 10.47
N LEU A 65 -0.89 -2.55 9.80
CA LEU A 65 -0.51 -3.91 10.16
C LEU A 65 1.01 -4.14 10.08
N GLY A 66 1.66 -3.58 9.06
CA GLY A 66 3.12 -3.61 8.93
C GLY A 66 3.83 -2.93 10.09
N CYS A 67 3.36 -1.76 10.52
CA CYS A 67 3.87 -1.03 11.68
C CYS A 67 3.73 -1.82 12.98
N GLU A 68 2.55 -2.41 13.21
CA GLU A 68 2.27 -3.23 14.39
C GLU A 68 3.17 -4.48 14.43
N ALA A 69 3.33 -5.15 13.30
CA ALA A 69 4.17 -6.33 13.17
C ALA A 69 5.67 -6.02 13.30
N GLU A 70 6.11 -4.82 12.90
CA GLU A 70 7.50 -4.39 13.03
C GLU A 70 7.84 -3.88 14.44
N GLY A 71 6.85 -3.34 15.18
CA GLY A 71 7.01 -2.92 16.58
C GLY A 71 7.94 -1.72 16.80
N LYS A 72 8.23 -0.94 15.75
CA LYS A 72 9.14 0.24 15.81
C LYS A 72 8.45 1.56 16.15
N GLY A 73 7.15 1.54 16.46
CA GLY A 73 6.38 2.72 16.85
C GLY A 73 6.18 3.74 15.72
N ARG A 74 6.32 3.32 14.46
CA ARG A 74 6.03 4.16 13.28
C ARG A 74 4.56 4.08 12.93
N THR A 75 4.03 5.15 12.36
CA THR A 75 2.65 5.22 11.85
C THR A 75 2.58 4.86 10.37
N ALA A 76 1.38 4.49 9.90
CA ALA A 76 1.14 4.22 8.47
C ALA A 76 1.53 5.41 7.58
N ASP A 77 1.24 6.64 8.03
CA ASP A 77 1.56 7.88 7.31
C ASP A 77 3.07 8.12 7.21
N GLU A 78 3.83 7.89 8.29
CA GLU A 78 5.29 8.02 8.26
C GLU A 78 5.92 7.03 7.28
N ILE A 79 5.40 5.79 7.26
CA ILE A 79 5.83 4.80 6.28
C ILE A 79 5.41 5.24 4.88
N ALA A 80 4.18 5.72 4.66
CA ALA A 80 3.72 6.16 3.35
C ALA A 80 4.51 7.35 2.79
N PHE A 81 4.84 8.37 3.59
CA PHE A 81 5.35 9.64 3.05
C PHE A 81 6.83 9.92 3.33
N LEU A 82 7.44 9.29 4.34
CA LEU A 82 8.83 9.60 4.74
C LEU A 82 9.85 8.56 4.23
N ARG A 83 9.41 7.57 3.45
CA ARG A 83 10.32 6.61 2.78
C ARG A 83 10.86 7.18 1.48
N ASP A 84 12.16 6.94 1.26
CA ASP A 84 12.81 7.15 -0.03
C ASP A 84 12.38 6.07 -1.06
N VAL A 85 12.58 6.35 -2.35
CA VAL A 85 12.22 5.48 -3.48
C VAL A 85 12.77 4.06 -3.31
N SER A 86 13.99 3.92 -2.79
CA SER A 86 14.63 2.62 -2.51
C SER A 86 13.91 1.78 -1.44
N GLY A 87 13.03 2.40 -0.65
CA GLY A 87 12.25 1.77 0.40
C GLY A 87 10.88 1.25 -0.05
N TYR A 88 10.44 1.55 -1.27
CA TYR A 88 9.19 1.05 -1.82
C TYR A 88 9.37 -0.34 -2.43
N ARG A 89 8.40 -1.22 -2.19
CA ARG A 89 8.37 -2.58 -2.74
C ARG A 89 7.10 -2.85 -3.54
N ASN A 90 6.56 -1.81 -4.18
CA ASN A 90 5.44 -1.95 -5.10
C ASN A 90 5.81 -2.79 -6.33
N LEU A 91 4.80 -3.33 -6.99
CA LEU A 91 4.92 -3.98 -8.27
C LEU A 91 5.18 -2.92 -9.35
N LEU A 92 6.05 -3.24 -10.31
CA LEU A 92 6.32 -2.36 -11.46
C LEU A 92 5.08 -2.12 -12.33
N LEU A 93 4.06 -2.98 -12.21
CA LEU A 93 2.78 -2.82 -12.89
C LEU A 93 2.00 -1.59 -12.41
N VAL A 94 2.02 -1.31 -11.09
CA VAL A 94 1.17 -0.26 -10.52
C VAL A 94 1.77 1.13 -10.67
N GLU A 95 3.07 1.24 -10.93
CA GLU A 95 3.75 2.53 -11.15
C GLU A 95 3.70 3.01 -12.61
N GLN A 96 3.19 2.18 -13.53
CA GLN A 96 3.07 2.54 -14.94
C GLN A 96 2.28 3.84 -15.11
N PRO A 97 2.66 4.68 -16.09
CA PRO A 97 1.91 5.90 -16.37
C PRO A 97 0.51 5.55 -16.87
N ASN A 98 -0.45 6.38 -16.46
CA ASN A 98 -1.75 6.46 -17.10
C ASN A 98 -1.52 6.98 -18.53
N GLY A 99 -1.81 6.12 -19.52
CA GLY A 99 -1.39 6.30 -20.92
C GLY A 99 -1.85 7.56 -21.61
#